data_AF-A0A9D7SDX2-F1
#
_entry.id   AF-A0A9D7SDX2-F1
#
_cell.length_a   1.000
_cell.length_b   1.000
_cell.length_c   1.000
_cell.angle_alpha   90.00
_cell.angle_beta   90.00
_cell.angle_gamma   90.00
#
_symmetry.space_group_name_H-M   'P 1'
#
loop_
_entity.id
_entity.type
_entity.pdbx_description
1 polymer ?
#
loop_
_entity_poly.entity_id
_entity_poly.type
_entity_poly.pdbx_seq_one_letter_code
_entity_poly.pdbx_strand_id
1 'polypeptide(L)'
;MRILLLITLLLAGFGCRKPQPIAPPQARLIVRFLDRDALLDLASPPAEGPWRLMNAGLWESLEVRWKPGAIRLGAAVVGRTAPDWVLLEDPSRDTHRVVMRGPGPEELARRNERMDPEERDALTFLGVLWALSWARR
;
A
#
# COMPACT_ATOMS: atom_id res chain seq x y z
N MET A 1 7.54 -44.54 -30.77
CA MET A 1 6.47 -43.73 -30.13
C MET A 1 6.58 -43.63 -28.61
N ARG A 2 6.95 -44.69 -27.87
CA ARG A 2 7.11 -44.66 -26.39
C ARG A 2 8.17 -43.67 -25.87
N ILE A 3 9.30 -43.52 -26.57
CA ILE A 3 10.41 -42.64 -26.16
C ILE A 3 10.02 -41.16 -26.31
N LEU A 4 9.29 -40.82 -27.37
CA LEU A 4 8.85 -39.45 -27.62
C LEU A 4 7.88 -38.97 -26.54
N LEU A 5 6.97 -39.84 -26.09
CA LEU A 5 6.01 -39.59 -25.01
C LEU A 5 6.66 -39.38 -23.64
N LEU A 6 7.78 -40.06 -23.37
CA LEU A 6 8.52 -39.92 -22.11
C LEU A 6 9.25 -38.57 -22.02
N ILE A 7 9.75 -38.08 -23.15
CA ILE A 7 10.45 -36.78 -23.23
C ILE A 7 9.44 -35.63 -23.05
N THR A 8 8.24 -35.71 -23.62
CA THR A 8 7.18 -34.71 -23.40
C THR A 8 6.69 -34.71 -21.95
N LEU A 9 6.62 -35.87 -21.29
CA LEU A 9 6.24 -35.95 -19.88
C LEU A 9 7.30 -35.33 -18.95
N LEU A 10 8.59 -35.54 -19.26
CA LEU A 10 9.70 -34.96 -18.50
C LEU A 10 9.79 -33.44 -18.66
N LEU A 11 9.52 -32.91 -19.86
CA LEU A 11 9.49 -31.46 -20.12
C LEU A 11 8.28 -30.77 -19.46
N ALA A 12 7.13 -31.45 -19.36
CA ALA A 12 5.95 -30.92 -18.69
C ALA A 12 6.10 -30.88 -17.15
N GLY A 13 6.93 -31.75 -16.56
CA GLY A 13 7.18 -31.81 -15.11
C GLY A 13 8.03 -30.66 -14.55
N PHE A 14 8.79 -29.96 -15.40
CA PHE A 14 9.64 -28.82 -14.98
C PHE A 14 8.88 -27.49 -14.88
N GLY A 15 7.59 -27.46 -15.22
CA GLY A 15 6.77 -26.23 -15.23
C GLY A 15 6.21 -25.79 -13.87
N CYS A 16 6.18 -26.65 -12.86
CA CYS A 16 5.65 -26.33 -11.53
C CYS A 16 6.76 -25.90 -10.57
N ARG A 17 7.42 -24.79 -10.87
CA ARG A 17 8.27 -24.11 -9.89
C ARG A 17 7.33 -23.59 -8.79
N LYS A 18 7.28 -24.26 -7.65
CA LYS A 18 6.61 -23.75 -6.44
C LYS A 18 7.04 -22.28 -6.26
N PRO A 19 6.12 -21.33 -6.04
CA PRO A 19 6.50 -19.97 -5.73
C PRO A 19 7.40 -20.03 -4.51
N GLN A 20 8.65 -19.61 -4.71
CA GLN A 20 9.65 -19.57 -3.66
C GLN A 20 9.08 -18.72 -2.53
N PRO A 21 9.13 -19.16 -1.26
CA PRO A 21 8.61 -18.38 -0.16
C PRO A 21 9.34 -17.03 -0.18
N ILE A 22 8.59 -15.97 -0.47
CA ILE A 22 9.08 -14.59 -0.41
C ILE A 22 9.59 -14.42 1.02
N ALA A 23 10.88 -14.11 1.16
CA ALA A 23 11.47 -13.89 2.47
C ALA A 23 10.62 -12.86 3.24
N PRO A 24 10.41 -13.03 4.55
CA PRO A 24 9.61 -12.09 5.32
C PRO A 24 10.22 -10.68 5.21
N PRO A 25 9.40 -9.63 5.02
CA PRO A 25 9.91 -8.28 4.89
C PRO A 25 10.61 -7.85 6.18
N GLN A 26 11.75 -7.18 6.03
CA GLN A 26 12.52 -6.67 7.16
C GLN A 26 12.02 -5.29 7.62
N ALA A 27 11.40 -4.54 6.70
CA ALA A 27 10.76 -3.27 6.99
C ALA A 27 9.48 -3.09 6.17
N ARG A 28 8.58 -2.26 6.67
CA ARG A 28 7.35 -1.86 5.99
C ARG A 28 7.16 -0.37 6.11
N LEU A 29 6.98 0.30 4.99
CA LEU A 29 6.58 1.70 4.91
C LEU A 29 5.09 1.80 4.62
N ILE A 30 4.39 2.56 5.45
CA ILE A 30 2.97 2.88 5.33
C ILE A 30 2.84 4.36 4.97
N VAL A 31 2.34 4.65 3.78
CA VAL A 31 2.03 6.02 3.35
C VAL A 31 0.53 6.21 3.41
N ARG A 32 0.07 7.00 4.38
CA ARG A 32 -1.34 7.25 4.63
C ARG A 32 -1.82 8.48 3.86
N PHE A 33 -2.72 8.25 2.94
CA PHE A 33 -3.51 9.28 2.28
C PHE A 33 -4.81 9.50 3.08
N LEU A 34 -5.59 10.50 2.69
CA LEU A 34 -6.84 10.82 3.39
C LEU A 34 -7.89 9.70 3.33
N ASP A 35 -7.86 8.90 2.28
CA ASP A 35 -8.85 7.87 1.97
C ASP A 35 -8.26 6.44 2.00
N ARG A 36 -6.96 6.27 1.76
CA ARG A 36 -6.32 4.96 1.55
C ARG A 36 -4.88 4.91 2.05
N ASP A 37 -4.39 3.69 2.29
CA ASP A 37 -3.00 3.44 2.68
C ASP A 37 -2.21 2.77 1.55
N ALA A 38 -1.01 3.29 1.25
CA ALA A 38 -0.02 2.64 0.41
C ALA A 38 0.94 1.85 1.29
N LEU A 39 1.16 0.58 0.95
CA LEU A 39 2.03 -0.33 1.73
C LEU A 39 3.20 -0.79 0.87
N LEU A 40 4.41 -0.44 1.30
CA LEU A 40 5.67 -0.90 0.69
C LEU A 40 6.40 -1.82 1.66
N ASP A 41 6.56 -3.07 1.26
CA ASP A 41 7.35 -4.07 1.98
C ASP A 41 8.79 -4.07 1.44
N LEU A 42 9.77 -3.91 2.32
CA LEU A 42 11.19 -3.84 1.99
C LEU A 42 11.89 -5.13 2.43
N ALA A 43 12.70 -5.70 1.54
CA ALA A 43 13.48 -6.91 1.80
C ALA A 43 14.70 -6.65 2.70
N SER A 44 15.13 -5.40 2.81
CA SER A 44 16.25 -4.93 3.63
C SER A 44 15.81 -3.78 4.54
N PRO A 45 16.57 -3.50 5.61
CA PRO A 45 16.33 -2.32 6.43
C PRO A 45 16.51 -1.06 5.57
N PRO A 46 15.62 -0.05 5.70
CA PRO A 46 15.73 1.18 4.94
C PRO A 46 16.99 1.95 5.35
N ALA A 47 17.68 2.50 4.35
CA ALA A 47 18.74 3.47 4.59
C ALA A 47 18.21 4.71 5.34
N GLU A 48 19.09 5.38 6.07
CA GLU A 48 18.75 6.66 6.69
C GLU A 48 18.78 7.77 5.64
N GLY A 49 17.80 8.66 5.69
CA GLY A 49 17.72 9.81 4.79
C GLY A 49 16.29 10.16 4.36
N PRO A 50 16.16 11.16 3.48
CA PRO A 50 14.86 11.63 3.04
C PRO A 50 14.24 10.64 2.07
N TRP A 51 12.99 10.26 2.37
CA TRP A 51 12.13 9.62 1.39
C TRP A 51 11.45 10.68 0.54
N ARG A 52 11.06 10.31 -0.68
CA ARG A 52 10.36 11.20 -1.58
C ARG A 52 9.16 10.53 -2.21
N LEU A 53 8.11 11.30 -2.46
CA LEU A 53 6.90 10.88 -3.14
C LEU A 53 6.80 11.63 -4.47
N MET A 54 6.51 10.91 -5.56
CA MET A 54 6.20 11.56 -6.83
C MET A 54 4.81 12.20 -6.76
N ASN A 55 4.75 13.49 -7.04
CA ASN A 55 3.53 14.26 -7.17
C ASN A 55 3.53 14.99 -8.51
N ALA A 56 2.65 14.59 -9.43
CA ALA A 56 2.46 15.27 -10.72
C ALA A 56 3.76 15.52 -11.51
N GLY A 57 4.73 14.58 -11.44
CA GLY A 57 6.02 14.69 -12.11
C GLY A 57 7.13 15.37 -11.30
N LEU A 58 6.84 15.82 -10.07
CA LEU A 58 7.82 16.40 -9.15
C LEU A 58 8.05 15.49 -7.94
N TRP A 59 9.30 15.37 -7.51
CA TRP A 59 9.66 14.66 -6.30
C TRP A 59 9.53 15.57 -5.07
N GLU A 60 8.62 15.22 -4.18
CA GLU A 60 8.39 15.94 -2.93
C GLU A 60 8.96 15.16 -1.74
N SER A 61 9.60 15.85 -0.81
CA SER A 61 10.12 15.23 0.41
C SER A 61 8.99 14.65 1.27
N LEU A 62 9.18 13.43 1.74
CA LEU A 62 8.24 12.70 2.56
C LEU A 62 8.85 12.45 3.95
N GLU A 63 8.21 12.98 4.98
CA GLU A 63 8.61 12.72 6.35
C GLU A 63 8.16 11.33 6.80
N VAL A 64 9.12 10.42 6.97
CA VAL A 64 8.87 9.06 7.45
C VAL A 64 9.32 8.93 8.88
N ARG A 65 8.38 8.57 9.76
CA ARG A 65 8.69 8.22 11.15
C ARG A 65 8.84 6.72 11.29
N TRP A 66 10.06 6.29 11.59
CA TRP A 66 10.39 4.88 11.78
C TRP A 66 10.25 4.46 13.25
N LYS A 67 9.64 3.31 13.48
CA LYS A 67 9.57 2.62 14.78
C LYS A 67 10.38 1.33 14.73
N PRO A 68 11.17 1.04 15.78
CA PRO A 68 11.89 -0.23 15.89
C PRO A 68 10.93 -1.39 16.15
N GLY A 69 11.34 -2.59 15.77
CA GLY A 69 10.58 -3.82 15.94
C GLY A 69 11.19 -4.98 15.13
N ALA A 70 10.60 -6.18 15.23
CA ALA A 70 11.02 -7.34 14.43
C ALA A 70 10.89 -7.08 12.92
N ILE A 71 9.88 -6.28 12.54
CA ILE A 71 9.80 -5.60 11.25
C ILE A 71 9.86 -4.11 11.56
N ARG A 72 10.78 -3.38 10.94
CA ARG A 72 10.87 -1.91 11.13
C ARG A 72 9.68 -1.26 10.44
N LEU A 73 8.86 -0.51 11.19
CA LEU A 73 7.65 0.11 10.66
C LEU A 73 7.87 1.60 10.43
N GLY A 74 7.72 2.05 9.19
CA GLY A 74 7.75 3.44 8.79
C GLY A 74 6.34 3.95 8.52
N ALA A 75 6.03 5.16 8.96
CA ALA A 75 4.76 5.80 8.65
C ALA A 75 4.98 7.23 8.15
N ALA A 76 4.26 7.60 7.10
CA ALA A 76 4.17 8.96 6.57
C ALA A 76 2.71 9.30 6.28
N VAL A 77 2.36 10.59 6.36
CA VAL A 77 1.02 11.10 6.06
C VAL A 77 1.09 12.08 4.91
N VAL A 78 0.17 11.97 3.97
CA VAL A 78 0.05 12.85 2.81
C VAL A 78 -1.34 13.47 2.84
N GLY A 79 -1.42 14.80 2.89
CA GLY A 79 -2.67 15.57 3.00
C GLY A 79 -3.50 15.64 1.72
N ARG A 80 -3.66 14.52 1.00
CA ARG A 80 -4.45 14.43 -0.23
C ARG A 80 -5.08 13.04 -0.39
N THR A 81 -6.00 12.93 -1.33
CA THR A 81 -6.57 11.64 -1.76
C THR A 81 -5.54 10.83 -2.54
N ALA A 82 -5.58 9.51 -2.38
CA ALA A 82 -4.62 8.64 -3.03
C ALA A 82 -4.96 8.44 -4.52
N PRO A 83 -3.98 8.54 -5.43
CA PRO A 83 -4.12 7.99 -6.77
C PRO A 83 -4.15 6.44 -6.72
N ASP A 84 -4.40 5.77 -7.85
CA ASP A 84 -4.41 4.30 -7.91
C ASP A 84 -3.06 3.64 -7.57
N TRP A 85 -1.99 4.37 -7.86
CA TRP A 85 -0.62 3.99 -7.56
C TRP A 85 0.22 5.22 -7.29
N VAL A 86 1.30 5.03 -6.52
CA VAL A 86 2.27 6.07 -6.19
C VAL A 86 3.68 5.60 -6.50
N LEU A 87 4.59 6.54 -6.73
CA LEU A 87 6.03 6.26 -6.79
C LEU A 87 6.69 6.85 -5.55
N LEU A 88 7.50 6.03 -4.89
CA LEU A 88 8.31 6.40 -3.75
C LEU A 88 9.77 6.29 -4.14
N GLU A 89 10.56 7.32 -3.91
CA GLU A 89 12.01 7.27 -4.01
C GLU A 89 12.58 7.12 -2.60
N ASP A 90 13.43 6.11 -2.43
CA ASP A 90 14.10 5.86 -1.17
C ASP A 90 15.42 6.67 -1.06
N PRO A 91 16.09 6.68 0.11
CA PRO A 91 17.33 7.44 0.29
C PRO A 91 18.50 6.95 -0.60
N SER A 92 18.46 5.71 -1.08
CA SER A 92 19.39 5.16 -2.07
C SER A 92 19.08 5.58 -3.51
N ARG A 93 18.00 6.33 -3.72
CA ARG A 93 17.44 6.73 -5.03
C ARG A 93 16.82 5.59 -5.83
N ASP A 94 16.48 4.49 -5.18
CA ASP A 94 15.67 3.45 -5.81
C ASP A 94 14.20 3.89 -5.81
N THR A 95 13.54 3.65 -6.94
CA THR A 95 12.14 4.01 -7.15
C THR A 95 11.24 2.80 -6.99
N HIS A 96 10.27 2.92 -6.08
CA HIS A 96 9.31 1.89 -5.73
C HIS A 96 7.92 2.29 -6.20
N ARG A 97 7.32 1.49 -7.10
CA ARG A 97 5.92 1.66 -7.50
C ARG A 97 5.01 0.89 -6.55
N VAL A 98 4.15 1.61 -5.84
CA VAL A 98 3.21 1.03 -4.88
C VAL A 98 1.80 1.16 -5.42
N VAL A 99 1.14 0.03 -5.60
CA VAL A 99 -0.29 -0.02 -5.94
C VAL A 99 -1.08 0.04 -4.64
N MET A 100 -2.04 0.95 -4.57
CA MET A 100 -2.83 1.16 -3.35
C MET A 100 -3.64 -0.11 -3.02
N ARG A 101 -3.66 -0.50 -1.74
CA ARG A 101 -4.52 -1.60 -1.26
C ARG A 101 -5.78 -1.03 -0.63
N GLY A 102 -6.93 -1.67 -0.87
CA GLY A 102 -8.26 -1.24 -0.39
C GLY A 102 -9.17 -0.69 -1.50
N PRO A 103 -10.47 -0.49 -1.24
CA PRO A 103 -11.41 0.01 -2.24
C PRO A 103 -11.02 1.43 -2.67
N GLY A 104 -11.05 1.70 -3.98
CA GLY A 104 -10.81 3.04 -4.52
C GLY A 104 -11.94 4.02 -4.15
N PRO A 105 -11.75 5.34 -4.36
CA PRO A 105 -12.78 6.34 -4.09
C PRO A 105 -14.08 6.08 -4.85
N GLU A 106 -14.01 5.56 -6.09
CA GLU A 106 -15.19 5.17 -6.86
C GLU A 106 -15.90 3.94 -6.28
N GLU A 107 -15.15 2.97 -5.75
CA GLU A 107 -15.73 1.80 -5.10
C GLU A 107 -16.34 2.15 -3.75
N LEU A 108 -15.74 3.08 -3.01
CA LEU A 108 -16.33 3.67 -1.80
C LEU A 108 -17.61 4.45 -2.14
N ALA A 109 -17.61 5.27 -3.19
CA ALA A 109 -18.81 5.97 -3.64
C ALA A 109 -19.93 4.97 -4.01
N ARG A 110 -19.62 3.93 -4.77
CA ARG A 110 -20.58 2.86 -5.13
C ARG A 110 -21.05 2.04 -3.92
N ARG A 111 -20.22 1.89 -2.89
CA ARG A 111 -20.62 1.25 -1.63
C ARG A 111 -21.54 2.17 -0.84
N ASN A 112 -21.23 3.46 -0.77
CA ASN A 112 -22.05 4.47 -0.11
C ASN A 112 -23.41 4.60 -0.77
N GLU A 113 -23.50 4.54 -2.11
CA GLU A 113 -24.78 4.53 -2.84
C GLU A 113 -25.66 3.34 -2.48
N ARG A 114 -25.06 2.18 -2.20
CA ARG A 114 -25.74 0.94 -1.79
C ARG A 114 -26.01 0.85 -0.29
N MET A 115 -25.49 1.79 0.48
CA MET A 115 -25.69 1.87 1.93
C MET A 115 -27.07 2.42 2.22
N ASP A 116 -27.75 1.82 3.20
CA ASP A 116 -29.07 2.24 3.62
C ASP A 116 -29.06 3.72 4.09
N PRO A 117 -30.09 4.52 3.77
CA PRO A 117 -30.10 5.95 4.12
C PRO A 117 -29.92 6.20 5.62
N GLU A 118 -30.48 5.35 6.50
CA GLU A 118 -30.33 5.50 7.95
C GLU A 118 -28.88 5.25 8.42
N GLU A 119 -28.22 4.24 7.85
CA GLU A 119 -26.80 3.96 8.14
C GLU A 119 -25.89 5.11 7.69
N ARG A 120 -26.19 5.71 6.53
CA ARG A 120 -25.44 6.84 5.98
C ARG A 120 -25.58 8.09 6.86
N ASP A 121 -26.79 8.38 7.32
CA ASP A 121 -27.07 9.51 8.20
C ASP A 121 -26.41 9.31 9.57
N ALA A 122 -26.41 8.09 10.11
CA ALA A 122 -25.72 7.76 11.35
C ALA A 122 -24.20 7.96 11.27
N LEU A 123 -23.56 7.51 10.18
CA LEU A 123 -22.13 7.71 9.94
C LEU A 123 -21.77 9.19 9.75
N THR A 124 -22.63 9.94 9.06
CA THR A 124 -22.46 11.38 8.87
C THR A 124 -22.54 12.11 10.21
N PHE A 125 -23.52 11.78 11.04
CA PHE A 125 -23.68 12.33 12.38
C PHE A 125 -22.49 11.99 13.28
N LEU A 126 -21.97 10.77 13.22
CA LEU A 126 -20.74 10.38 13.92
C LEU A 126 -19.52 11.19 13.47
N GLY A 127 -19.38 11.44 12.16
CA GLY A 127 -18.32 12.30 11.63
C GLY A 127 -18.40 13.74 12.14
N VAL A 128 -19.61 14.31 12.20
CA VAL A 128 -19.85 15.65 12.75
C VAL A 128 -19.52 15.69 14.24
N LEU A 129 -19.97 14.71 15.03
CA LEU A 129 -19.66 14.62 16.46
C LEU A 129 -18.15 14.51 16.72
N TRP A 130 -17.44 13.73 15.90
CA TRP A 130 -15.99 13.61 15.99
C TRP A 130 -15.29 14.94 15.68
N ALA A 131 -15.69 15.66 14.63
CA ALA A 131 -15.14 16.97 14.31
C ALA A 131 -15.40 18.01 15.42
N LEU A 132 -16.60 18.02 16.00
CA LEU A 132 -16.95 18.86 17.13
C LEU A 132 -16.16 18.52 18.39
N SER A 133 -15.81 17.25 18.59
CA SER A 133 -14.96 16.82 19.72
C SER A 133 -13.53 17.37 19.63
N TRP A 134 -13.04 17.60 18.40
CA TRP A 134 -11.74 18.22 18.13
C TRP A 134 -11.75 19.72 18.36
N ALA A 135 -12.81 20.42 17.93
CA ALA A 135 -12.96 21.86 18.13
C ALA A 135 -13.13 22.26 19.62
N ARG A 136 -13.40 21.30 20.50
CA ARG A 136 -13.56 21.50 21.96
C ARG A 136 -12.27 21.30 22.75
N ARG A 137 -11.18 20.88 22.11
CA ARG A 137 -9.82 20.83 22.69
C ARG A 137 -9.03 22.06 22.29
#